data_AF-A0A0N4VN10-F1
#
_entry.id   AF-A0A0N4VN10-F1
#
_cell.length_a   1.000
_cell.length_b   1.000
_cell.length_c   1.000
_cell.angle_alpha   90.00
_cell.angle_beta   90.00
_cell.angle_gamma   90.00
#
_symmetry.space_group_name_H-M   'P 1'
#
loop_
_entity.id
_entity.type
_entity.pdbx_description
1 polymer ?
#
loop_
_entity_poly.entity_id
_entity_poly.type
_entity_poly.pdbx_seq_one_letter_code
_entity_poly.pdbx_strand_id
1 'polypeptide(L)'
;MEEIDDQLVTEILRCPEKLFPRFLFGADTLKTVELLNRLISLSNGYDTVIDCLSCWQDIIGANYCLEPVAAELHQSENTELLCECLRLINHLLLYSPNAVSKIRVQHELKGISDNCQ
;
A
#
# COMPACT_ATOMS: atom_id res chain seq x y z
N MET A 1 13.00 -16.42 -0.88
CA MET A 1 12.02 -15.45 -0.34
C MET A 1 12.75 -14.12 -0.37
N GLU A 2 12.31 -13.15 -1.17
CA GLU A 2 13.02 -11.86 -1.28
C GLU A 2 13.03 -11.16 0.08
N GLU A 3 14.21 -10.81 0.59
CA GLU A 3 14.35 -9.95 1.76
C GLU A 3 14.21 -8.50 1.32
N ILE A 4 13.50 -7.70 2.11
CA ILE A 4 13.39 -6.27 1.84
C ILE A 4 14.68 -5.63 2.36
N ASP A 5 15.57 -5.23 1.46
CA ASP A 5 16.79 -4.49 1.80
C ASP A 5 16.71 -3.02 1.36
N ASP A 6 17.65 -2.20 1.80
CA ASP A 6 17.67 -0.76 1.48
C ASP A 6 17.90 -0.49 -0.02
N GLN A 7 18.53 -1.43 -0.74
CA GLN A 7 18.75 -1.31 -2.17
C GLN A 7 17.42 -1.43 -2.92
N LEU A 8 16.64 -2.47 -2.64
CA LEU A 8 15.32 -2.69 -3.21
C LEU A 8 14.40 -1.50 -2.98
N VAL A 9 14.34 -1.00 -1.74
CA VAL A 9 13.52 0.17 -1.38
C VAL A 9 13.94 1.39 -2.21
N THR A 10 15.24 1.64 -2.35
CA THR A 10 15.77 2.77 -3.14
C THR A 10 15.48 2.61 -4.64
N GLU A 11 15.55 1.39 -5.16
CA GLU A 11 15.27 1.12 -6.57
C GLU A 11 13.77 1.33 -6.88
N ILE A 12 12.88 0.80 -6.03
CA ILE A 12 11.43 1.00 -6.18
C ILE A 12 11.06 2.47 -6.06
N LEU A 13 11.65 3.21 -5.12
CA LEU A 13 11.45 4.66 -4.99
C LEU A 13 11.79 5.43 -6.28
N ARG A 14 12.76 4.95 -7.07
CA ARG A 14 13.17 5.58 -8.34
C ARG A 14 12.28 5.20 -9.52
N CYS A 15 11.68 4.01 -9.52
CA CYS A 15 10.91 3.49 -10.64
C CYS A 15 9.82 2.51 -10.19
N PRO A 16 8.77 2.98 -9.48
CA PRO A 16 7.76 2.12 -8.87
C PRO A 16 7.02 1.29 -9.93
N GLU A 17 6.60 1.92 -11.04
CA GLU A 17 5.83 1.30 -12.12
C GLU A 17 6.47 0.05 -12.73
N LYS A 18 7.82 -0.05 -12.73
CA LYS A 18 8.53 -1.19 -13.33
C LYS A 18 8.92 -2.25 -12.30
N LEU A 19 9.27 -1.82 -11.09
CA LEU A 19 9.89 -2.69 -10.10
C LEU A 19 8.88 -3.22 -9.08
N PHE A 20 7.89 -2.41 -8.71
CA PHE A 20 6.85 -2.84 -7.78
C PHE A 20 6.03 -4.03 -8.30
N PRO A 21 5.56 -4.08 -9.57
CA PRO A 21 4.86 -5.27 -10.06
C PRO A 21 5.71 -6.55 -9.95
N ARG A 22 7.01 -6.44 -10.25
CA ARG A 22 7.93 -7.59 -10.20
C ARG A 22 8.07 -8.11 -8.76
N PHE A 23 8.20 -7.21 -7.80
CA PHE A 23 8.23 -7.54 -6.39
C PHE A 23 6.89 -8.15 -5.94
N LEU A 24 5.76 -7.54 -6.31
CA LEU A 24 4.42 -8.00 -5.96
C LEU A 24 4.15 -9.45 -6.41
N PHE A 25 4.63 -9.85 -7.59
CA PHE A 25 4.48 -11.24 -8.06
C PHE A 25 5.43 -12.24 -7.37
N GLY A 26 6.53 -11.76 -6.76
CA GLY A 26 7.53 -12.59 -6.09
C GLY A 26 7.39 -12.64 -4.56
N ALA A 27 6.62 -11.73 -3.98
CA ALA A 27 6.42 -11.55 -2.55
C ALA A 27 5.00 -11.98 -2.12
N ASP A 28 4.84 -12.30 -0.83
CA ASP A 28 3.51 -12.43 -0.24
C ASP A 28 2.95 -11.04 0.14
N THR A 29 1.66 -11.01 0.49
CA THR A 29 0.96 -9.77 0.85
C THR A 29 1.62 -9.07 2.03
N LEU A 30 2.11 -9.81 3.04
CA LEU A 30 2.77 -9.24 4.20
C LEU A 30 4.03 -8.47 3.80
N LYS A 31 4.93 -9.10 3.06
CA LYS A 31 6.16 -8.45 2.56
C LYS A 31 5.86 -7.27 1.64
N THR A 32 4.78 -7.35 0.88
CA THR A 32 4.31 -6.23 0.05
C THR A 32 3.92 -5.03 0.91
N VAL A 33 3.13 -5.24 1.96
CA VAL A 33 2.69 -4.15 2.84
C VAL A 33 3.86 -3.61 3.68
N GLU A 34 4.78 -4.47 4.14
CA GLU A 34 6.02 -4.05 4.82
C GLU A 34 6.89 -3.13 3.94
N LEU A 35 7.05 -3.48 2.66
CA LEU A 35 7.76 -2.65 1.69
C LEU A 35 7.12 -1.26 1.59
N LEU A 36 5.80 -1.19 1.45
CA LEU A 36 5.07 0.08 1.36
C LEU A 36 5.23 0.92 2.64
N ASN A 37 5.19 0.28 3.82
CA ASN A 37 5.46 0.92 5.11
C ASN A 37 6.88 1.50 5.21
N ARG A 38 7.86 0.89 4.57
CA ARG A 38 9.23 1.44 4.48
C ARG A 38 9.31 2.60 3.50
N LEU A 39 8.70 2.47 2.32
CA LEU A 39 8.73 3.50 1.28
C LEU A 39 8.10 4.82 1.75
N ILE A 40 6.94 4.76 2.43
CA ILE A 40 6.20 5.97 2.81
C ILE A 40 6.96 6.91 3.74
N SER A 41 7.92 6.36 4.51
CA SER A 41 8.74 7.13 5.46
C SER A 41 9.89 7.88 4.79
N LEU A 42 10.14 7.66 3.49
CA LEU A 42 11.20 8.31 2.72
C LEU A 42 10.72 9.64 2.10
N SER A 43 11.68 10.44 1.63
CA SER A 43 11.37 11.64 0.84
C SER A 43 10.61 11.27 -0.44
N ASN A 44 9.48 11.93 -0.69
CA ASN A 44 8.51 11.60 -1.76
C ASN A 44 7.88 10.20 -1.63
N GLY A 45 8.04 9.54 -0.47
CA GLY A 45 7.56 8.19 -0.23
C GLY A 45 6.04 8.06 -0.34
N TYR A 46 5.30 9.11 0.05
CA TYR A 46 3.84 9.13 -0.08
C TYR A 46 3.40 8.92 -1.53
N ASP A 47 3.92 9.73 -2.46
CA ASP A 47 3.52 9.66 -3.88
C ASP A 47 3.92 8.31 -4.48
N THR A 48 5.11 7.81 -4.17
CA THR A 48 5.55 6.47 -4.60
C THR A 48 4.63 5.36 -4.08
N VAL A 49 4.20 5.43 -2.82
CA VAL A 49 3.28 4.42 -2.27
C VAL A 49 1.91 4.49 -2.93
N ILE A 50 1.41 5.68 -3.28
CA ILE A 50 0.19 5.81 -4.07
C ILE A 50 0.37 5.17 -5.45
N ASP A 51 1.48 5.42 -6.15
CA ASP A 51 1.76 4.80 -7.45
C ASP A 51 1.82 3.27 -7.35
N CYS A 52 2.45 2.73 -6.30
CA CYS A 52 2.48 1.30 -6.04
C CYS A 52 1.09 0.72 -5.75
N LEU A 53 0.28 1.40 -4.94
CA LEU A 53 -1.09 0.96 -4.62
C LEU A 53 -2.01 1.03 -5.84
N SER A 54 -1.91 2.07 -6.68
CA SER A 54 -2.63 2.16 -7.95
C SER A 54 -2.22 1.02 -8.89
N CYS A 55 -0.93 0.70 -8.96
CA CYS A 55 -0.45 -0.45 -9.72
C CYS A 55 -1.02 -1.77 -9.18
N TRP A 56 -1.06 -1.96 -7.86
CA TRP A 56 -1.64 -3.15 -7.25
C TRP A 56 -3.14 -3.26 -7.58
N GLN A 57 -3.88 -2.15 -7.44
CA GLN A 57 -5.29 -2.04 -7.80
C GLN A 57 -5.53 -2.50 -9.25
N ASP A 58 -4.74 -1.98 -10.20
CA ASP A 58 -4.87 -2.33 -11.62
C ASP A 58 -4.62 -3.83 -11.87
N ILE A 59 -3.64 -4.41 -11.17
CA ILE A 59 -3.29 -5.84 -11.31
C ILE A 59 -4.43 -6.75 -10.83
N ILE A 60 -5.10 -6.39 -9.73
CA ILE A 60 -6.20 -7.21 -9.18
C ILE A 60 -7.58 -6.81 -9.71
N GLY A 61 -7.67 -5.74 -10.50
CA GLY A 61 -8.94 -5.23 -11.03
C GLY A 61 -9.86 -4.64 -9.96
N ALA A 62 -9.29 -4.01 -8.92
CA ALA A 62 -10.05 -3.41 -7.83
C ALA A 62 -10.64 -2.04 -8.20
N ASN A 63 -11.72 -1.65 -7.52
CA ASN A 63 -12.39 -0.37 -7.76
C ASN A 63 -11.74 0.77 -6.97
N TYR A 64 -11.15 0.45 -5.82
CA TYR A 64 -10.48 1.42 -4.96
C TYR A 64 -8.99 1.11 -4.84
N CYS A 65 -8.17 2.16 -4.73
CA CYS A 65 -6.71 2.05 -4.63
C CYS A 65 -6.29 1.37 -3.32
N LEU A 66 -7.06 1.58 -2.25
CA LEU A 66 -6.82 0.95 -0.94
C LEU A 66 -7.48 -0.42 -0.77
N GLU A 67 -8.25 -0.90 -1.75
CA GLU A 67 -8.95 -2.18 -1.68
C GLU A 67 -8.02 -3.40 -1.44
N PRO A 68 -6.83 -3.51 -2.09
CA PRO A 68 -5.93 -4.62 -1.82
C PRO A 68 -5.52 -4.75 -0.35
N VAL A 69 -5.36 -3.63 0.34
CA VAL A 69 -4.96 -3.58 1.76
C VAL A 69 -6.17 -3.72 2.68
N ALA A 70 -7.29 -3.09 2.32
CA ALA A 70 -8.51 -3.11 3.12
C ALA A 70 -9.22 -4.47 3.09
N ALA A 71 -9.12 -5.23 1.99
CA ALA A 71 -9.67 -6.58 1.90
C ALA A 71 -9.01 -7.52 2.93
N GLU A 72 -7.70 -7.41 3.12
CA GLU A 72 -6.95 -8.20 4.11
C GLU A 72 -7.43 -7.92 5.54
N LEU A 73 -7.83 -6.68 5.85
CA LEU A 73 -8.38 -6.33 7.16
C LEU A 73 -9.71 -7.04 7.48
N HIS A 74 -10.44 -7.46 6.45
CA HIS A 74 -11.72 -8.16 6.63
C HIS A 74 -11.56 -9.69 6.59
N GLN A 75 -10.59 -10.18 5.82
CA GLN A 75 -10.53 -11.59 5.43
C GLN A 75 -9.38 -12.36 6.10
N SER A 76 -8.33 -11.66 6.55
CA SER A 76 -7.13 -12.31 7.07
C SER A 76 -7.23 -12.59 8.57
N GLU A 77 -6.78 -13.78 8.98
CA GLU A 77 -6.55 -14.11 10.40
C GLU A 77 -5.09 -13.84 10.83
N ASN A 78 -4.22 -13.47 9.88
CA ASN A 78 -2.81 -13.19 10.16
C ASN A 78 -2.67 -11.84 10.87
N THR A 79 -2.48 -11.87 12.20
CA THR A 79 -2.37 -10.68 13.04
C THR A 79 -1.22 -9.75 12.61
N GLU A 80 -0.10 -10.30 12.14
CA GLU A 80 1.03 -9.50 11.67
C GLU A 80 0.67 -8.70 10.42
N LEU A 81 0.04 -9.35 9.44
CA LEU A 81 -0.48 -8.69 8.24
C LEU A 81 -1.52 -7.63 8.58
N LEU A 82 -2.46 -7.92 9.49
CA LEU A 82 -3.45 -6.95 9.95
C LEU A 82 -2.78 -5.71 10.56
N CYS A 83 -1.76 -5.91 11.39
CA CYS A 83 -0.99 -4.81 11.98
C CYS A 83 -0.26 -3.98 10.92
N GLU A 84 0.37 -4.62 9.93
CA GLU A 84 1.06 -3.90 8.85
C GLU A 84 0.09 -3.13 7.95
N CYS A 85 -1.09 -3.69 7.63
CA CYS A 85 -2.15 -3.01 6.89
C CYS A 85 -2.65 -1.76 7.64
N LEU A 86 -2.94 -1.90 8.94
CA LEU A 86 -3.36 -0.77 9.77
C LEU A 86 -2.26 0.29 9.88
N ARG A 87 -1.00 -0.12 10.00
CA ARG A 87 0.14 0.79 10.02
C ARG A 87 0.25 1.57 8.71
N LEU A 88 0.09 0.90 7.57
CA LEU A 88 0.14 1.54 6.25
C LEU A 88 -0.97 2.58 6.09
N ILE A 89 -2.20 2.25 6.47
CA ILE A 89 -3.33 3.19 6.44
C ILE A 89 -3.06 4.41 7.33
N ASN A 90 -2.55 4.19 8.54
CA ASN A 90 -2.20 5.29 9.45
C ASN A 90 -1.07 6.16 8.87
N HIS A 91 -0.07 5.56 8.24
CA HIS A 91 1.00 6.29 7.56
C HIS A 91 0.48 7.11 6.38
N LEU A 92 -0.42 6.57 5.56
CA LEU A 92 -1.06 7.34 4.49
C LEU A 92 -1.78 8.58 5.04
N LEU A 93 -2.49 8.46 6.16
CA LEU A 93 -3.17 9.59 6.80
C LEU A 93 -2.22 10.59 7.46
N LEU A 94 -1.08 10.13 7.96
CA LEU A 94 -0.07 10.94 8.65
C LEU A 94 0.83 11.70 7.66
N TYR A 95 1.31 11.02 6.63
CA TYR A 95 2.25 11.55 5.63
C TYR A 95 1.56 12.20 4.43
N SER A 96 0.22 12.26 4.42
CA SER A 96 -0.55 12.98 3.40
C SER A 96 0.01 14.40 3.20
N PRO A 97 0.44 14.77 1.97
CA PRO A 97 1.14 16.04 1.73
C PRO A 97 0.22 17.27 1.84
N ASN A 98 -1.09 17.06 1.75
CA ASN A 98 -2.09 18.11 1.89
C ASN A 98 -3.44 17.52 2.32
N ALA A 99 -4.40 18.40 2.67
CA ALA A 99 -5.72 18.00 3.12
C ALA A 99 -6.50 17.20 2.07
N VAL A 100 -6.32 17.49 0.77
CA VAL A 100 -7.02 16.80 -0.32
C VAL A 100 -6.58 15.33 -0.38
N SER A 101 -5.27 15.05 -0.32
CA SER A 101 -4.74 13.69 -0.28
C SER A 101 -5.29 12.91 0.92
N LYS A 102 -5.36 13.53 2.09
CA LYS A 102 -5.94 12.91 3.29
C LYS A 102 -7.43 12.60 3.13
N ILE A 103 -8.20 13.54 2.58
CA ILE A 103 -9.63 13.36 2.30
C ILE A 103 -9.84 12.22 1.31
N ARG A 104 -8.98 12.09 0.28
CA ARG A 104 -9.05 10.99 -0.69
C ARG A 104 -8.89 9.63 -0.01
N VAL A 105 -7.86 9.46 0.83
CA VAL A 105 -7.63 8.22 1.61
C VAL A 105 -8.87 7.89 2.45
N GLN A 106 -9.42 8.87 3.18
CA GLN A 106 -10.62 8.68 4.00
C GLN A 106 -11.85 8.31 3.17
N HIS A 107 -12.03 8.96 2.01
CA HIS A 107 -13.15 8.71 1.11
C HIS A 107 -13.09 7.30 0.51
N GLU A 108 -11.90 6.83 0.11
CA GLU A 108 -11.72 5.46 -0.37
C GLU A 108 -12.03 4.43 0.72
N LEU A 109 -11.49 4.60 1.93
CA LEU A 109 -11.76 3.69 3.05
C LEU A 109 -13.25 3.60 3.36
N LYS A 110 -13.95 4.74 3.34
CA LYS A 110 -15.40 4.79 3.52
C LYS A 110 -16.14 4.09 2.37
N GLY A 111 -15.73 4.33 1.12
CA GLY A 111 -16.31 3.66 -0.04
C GLY A 111 -16.16 2.14 0.02
N ILE A 112 -15.02 1.65 0.50
CA ILE A 112 -14.79 0.21 0.69
C ILE A 112 -15.70 -0.34 1.79
N SER A 113 -15.80 0.34 2.95
CA SER A 113 -16.68 -0.12 4.03
C SER A 113 -18.15 -0.15 3.65
N ASP A 114 -18.59 0.80 2.82
CA ASP A 114 -19.98 0.89 2.39
C ASP A 114 -20.34 -0.19 1.35
N ASN A 115 -19.36 -0.71 0.59
CA ASN A 115 -19.56 -1.76 -0.41
C ASN A 115 -19.35 -3.20 0.12
N CYS A 116 -18.87 -3.36 1.34
CA CYS A 116 -18.77 -4.66 2.01
C CYS A 116 -20.04 -5.05 2.79
N GLN A 117 -21.17 -4.36 2.58
CA GLN A 117 -22.51 -4.71 3.08
C GLN A 117 -23.29 -5.54 2.08
#